data_AF-A0A8S9E840-F1
#
_entry.id   AF-A0A8S9E840-F1
#
_cell.length_a   1.000
_cell.length_b   1.000
_cell.length_c   1.000
_cell.angle_alpha   90.00
_cell.angle_beta   90.00
_cell.angle_gamma   90.00
#
_symmetry.space_group_name_H-M   'P 1'
#
loop_
_entity.id
_entity.type
_entity.pdbx_description
1 polymer ?
#
loop_
_entity_poly.entity_id
_entity_poly.type
_entity_poly.pdbx_seq_one_letter_code
_entity_poly.pdbx_strand_id
1 'polypeptide(L)'
;LLPAKNGKGFTEQFLLEVVEILLSYSKRTYDGEKVLDFHHPHQLLEGLERFSLEHFRREILLGDRHPRYLNQFSSGLDIISPAGEWLTAIADTNMFTYEMAPVFPIMEQIFLKKMHERIGW
;
A
#
# COMPACT_ATOMS: atom_id res chain seq x y z
N LEU A 1 -12.11 -21.76 -5.42
CA LEU A 1 -13.36 -21.00 -5.22
C LEU A 1 -13.69 -20.32 -6.54
N LEU A 2 -14.84 -20.63 -7.15
CA LEU A 2 -15.26 -19.93 -8.37
C LEU A 2 -15.85 -18.56 -7.99
N PRO A 3 -15.68 -17.51 -8.81
CA PRO A 3 -16.29 -16.21 -8.55
C PRO A 3 -17.82 -16.35 -8.40
N ALA A 4 -18.39 -15.64 -7.43
CA ALA A 4 -19.83 -15.62 -7.24
C ALA A 4 -20.54 -15.10 -8.50
N LYS A 5 -21.53 -15.84 -9.01
CA LYS A 5 -22.36 -15.38 -10.13
C LYS A 5 -23.08 -14.10 -9.70
N ASN A 6 -22.95 -13.03 -10.50
CA ASN A 6 -23.51 -11.68 -10.27
C ASN A 6 -22.80 -10.81 -9.20
N GLY A 7 -21.60 -11.17 -8.75
CA GLY A 7 -20.85 -10.37 -7.77
C GLY A 7 -20.16 -9.11 -8.32
N LYS A 8 -20.11 -8.93 -9.64
CA LYS A 8 -19.26 -7.90 -10.29
C LYS A 8 -19.51 -6.49 -9.78
N GLY A 9 -20.77 -6.06 -9.71
CA GLY A 9 -21.11 -4.70 -9.24
C GLY A 9 -20.74 -4.47 -7.77
N PHE A 10 -20.94 -5.48 -6.92
CA PHE A 10 -20.55 -5.40 -5.51
C PHE A 10 -19.02 -5.37 -5.35
N THR A 11 -18.29 -6.18 -6.12
CA THR A 11 -16.82 -6.18 -6.11
C THR A 11 -16.26 -4.83 -6.56
N GLU A 12 -16.79 -4.25 -7.64
CA GLU A 12 -16.37 -2.94 -8.13
C GLU A 12 -16.63 -1.85 -7.09
N GLN A 13 -17.84 -1.81 -6.52
CA GLN A 13 -18.18 -0.84 -5.50
C GLN A 13 -17.28 -0.96 -4.27
N PHE A 14 -17.05 -2.18 -3.77
CA PHE A 14 -16.15 -2.41 -2.64
C PHE A 14 -14.73 -1.92 -2.90
N LEU A 15 -14.17 -2.21 -4.08
CA LEU A 15 -12.82 -1.75 -4.43
C LEU A 15 -12.75 -0.22 -4.54
N LEU A 16 -13.78 0.43 -5.08
CA LEU A 16 -13.86 1.89 -5.16
C LEU A 16 -13.92 2.53 -3.76
N GLU A 17 -14.72 1.98 -2.84
CA GLU A 17 -14.79 2.45 -1.45
C GLU A 17 -13.44 2.31 -0.74
N VAL A 18 -12.71 1.21 -0.95
CA VAL A 18 -11.35 1.03 -0.42
C VAL A 18 -10.39 2.07 -1.00
N VAL A 19 -10.39 2.28 -2.31
CA VAL A 19 -9.53 3.30 -2.95
C VAL A 19 -9.85 4.71 -2.44
N GLU A 20 -11.12 5.03 -2.24
CA GLU A 20 -11.54 6.31 -1.68
C GLU A 20 -11.00 6.52 -0.26
N ILE A 21 -11.03 5.48 0.59
CA ILE A 21 -10.43 5.51 1.93
C ILE A 21 -8.93 5.82 1.83
N LEU A 22 -8.19 5.11 0.98
CA LEU A 22 -6.75 5.26 0.82
C LEU A 22 -6.36 6.65 0.28
N LEU A 23 -7.14 7.18 -0.69
CA LEU A 23 -6.95 8.53 -1.22
C LEU A 23 -7.30 9.62 -0.19
N SER A 24 -8.30 9.39 0.65
CA SER A 24 -8.62 10.31 1.74
C SER A 24 -7.48 10.40 2.76
N TYR A 25 -6.80 9.28 3.02
CA TYR A 25 -5.65 9.23 3.91
C TYR A 25 -4.42 9.93 3.35
N SER A 26 -4.08 9.67 2.08
CA SER A 26 -2.90 10.29 1.45
C SER A 26 -2.95 11.82 1.43
N LYS A 27 -4.15 12.40 1.38
CA LYS A 27 -4.36 13.85 1.49
C LYS A 27 -4.07 14.39 2.89
N ARG A 28 -4.45 13.66 3.94
CA ARG A 28 -4.29 14.09 5.35
C ARG A 28 -2.84 14.13 5.81
N THR A 29 -1.97 13.31 5.20
CA THR A 29 -0.56 13.19 5.56
C THR A 29 0.23 14.51 5.47
N TYR A 30 -0.25 15.48 4.69
CA TYR A 30 0.42 16.77 4.47
C TYR A 30 -0.13 17.91 5.33
N ASP A 31 -1.31 17.76 5.93
CA ASP A 31 -1.95 18.76 6.78
C ASP A 31 -1.50 18.61 8.24
N GLY A 32 -1.67 19.65 9.06
CA GLY A 32 -1.15 19.82 10.42
C GLY A 32 -1.61 18.83 11.51
N GLU A 33 -1.92 17.59 11.12
CA GLU A 33 -2.29 16.46 11.94
C GLU A 33 -1.14 15.97 12.85
N LYS A 34 -1.51 15.16 13.84
CA LYS A 34 -0.54 14.48 14.71
C LYS A 34 0.30 13.49 13.88
N VAL A 35 1.59 13.41 14.18
CA VAL A 35 2.47 12.38 13.59
C VAL A 35 1.97 10.98 13.95
N LEU A 36 1.55 10.77 15.20
CA LEU A 36 1.03 9.50 15.69
C LEU A 36 0.03 9.78 16.81
N ASP A 37 -1.11 9.11 16.78
CA ASP A 37 -2.00 9.02 17.94
C ASP A 37 -1.64 7.75 18.71
N PHE A 38 -0.83 7.91 19.76
CA PHE A 38 -0.23 6.78 20.47
C PHE A 38 -1.25 6.09 21.38
N HIS A 39 -1.38 4.78 21.22
CA HIS A 39 -2.16 3.89 22.07
C HIS A 39 -1.32 2.68 22.47
N HIS A 40 -1.45 2.24 23.72
CA HIS A 40 -0.87 0.98 24.18
C HIS A 40 -1.60 -0.22 23.55
N PRO A 41 -0.95 -1.39 23.38
CA PRO A 41 -1.55 -2.55 22.72
C PRO A 41 -2.91 -3.00 23.28
N HIS A 42 -3.10 -2.93 24.60
CA HIS A 42 -4.38 -3.29 25.22
C HIS A 42 -5.53 -2.35 24.83
N GLN A 43 -5.25 -1.07 24.60
CA GLN A 43 -6.25 -0.08 24.18
C GLN A 43 -6.71 -0.33 22.73
N LEU A 44 -5.81 -0.80 21.86
CA LEU A 44 -6.13 -1.16 20.48
C LEU A 44 -6.93 -2.48 20.41
N LEU A 45 -6.60 -3.45 21.26
CA LEU A 45 -7.30 -4.74 21.29
C LEU A 45 -8.79 -4.58 21.63
N GLU A 46 -9.12 -3.73 22.60
CA GLU A 46 -10.52 -3.42 22.96
C GLU A 46 -11.29 -2.74 21.81
N GLY A 47 -10.60 -1.96 20.96
CA GLY A 47 -11.20 -1.32 19.78
C GLY A 47 -11.41 -2.27 18.59
N LEU A 48 -10.46 -3.18 18.36
CA LEU A 48 -10.46 -4.11 17.23
C LEU A 48 -11.54 -5.20 17.30
N GLU A 49 -12.05 -5.52 18.49
CA GLU A 49 -13.20 -6.43 18.64
C GLU A 49 -14.48 -5.90 17.95
N ARG A 50 -14.52 -4.60 17.62
CA ARG A 50 -15.62 -3.94 16.87
C ARG A 50 -15.26 -3.64 15.42
N PHE A 51 -14.35 -4.42 14.82
CA PHE A 51 -13.76 -4.18 13.51
C PHE A 51 -14.79 -3.71 12.47
N SER A 52 -14.65 -2.46 12.04
CA SER A 52 -15.48 -1.86 11.00
C SER A 52 -14.59 -1.08 10.04
N LEU A 53 -15.10 -0.82 8.83
CA LEU A 53 -14.40 -0.01 7.82
C LEU A 53 -14.01 1.38 8.37
N GLU A 54 -14.81 1.92 9.29
CA GLU A 54 -14.55 3.20 9.96
C GLU A 54 -13.40 3.11 11.00
N HIS A 55 -13.17 1.96 11.63
CA HIS A 55 -11.99 1.74 12.48
C HIS A 55 -10.71 1.60 11.64
N PHE A 56 -10.78 0.94 10.48
CA PHE A 56 -9.67 0.85 9.53
C PHE A 56 -9.16 2.24 9.11
N ARG A 57 -10.09 3.21 8.94
CA ARG A 57 -9.77 4.62 8.63
C ARG A 57 -8.94 5.34 9.70
N ARG A 58 -9.02 4.94 10.97
CA ARG A 58 -8.39 5.67 12.09
C ARG A 58 -7.10 5.05 12.60
N GLU A 59 -7.00 3.73 12.65
CA GLU A 59 -5.97 3.07 13.49
C GLU A 59 -4.84 2.38 12.72
N ILE A 60 -5.05 1.96 11.46
CA ILE A 60 -4.07 1.13 10.74
C ILE A 60 -3.04 1.96 9.96
N LEU A 61 -3.31 3.25 9.76
CA LEU A 61 -2.53 4.09 8.86
C LEU A 61 -1.47 4.86 9.67
N LEU A 62 -0.25 4.32 9.62
CA LEU A 62 0.90 4.73 10.41
C LEU A 62 1.42 6.13 10.04
N GLY A 63 1.98 6.82 11.03
CA GLY A 63 2.58 8.15 10.92
C GLY A 63 3.82 8.27 10.05
N ASP A 64 4.30 7.18 9.48
CA ASP A 64 5.58 7.08 8.76
C ASP A 64 5.67 7.95 7.50
N ARG A 65 4.52 8.37 6.99
CA ARG A 65 4.40 9.24 5.82
C ARG A 65 4.38 10.73 6.17
N HIS A 66 4.21 11.08 7.45
CA HIS A 66 4.11 12.45 7.89
C HIS A 66 5.47 13.18 7.73
N PRO A 67 5.55 14.42 7.21
CA PRO A 67 6.84 15.12 6.97
C PRO A 67 7.75 15.29 8.20
N ARG A 68 7.13 15.35 9.39
CA ARG A 68 7.81 15.40 10.70
C ARG A 68 8.08 14.02 11.34
N TYR A 69 7.83 12.92 10.63
CA TYR A 69 8.20 11.58 11.11
C TYR A 69 9.66 11.30 10.77
N LEU A 70 10.51 11.25 11.80
CA LEU A 70 11.97 11.13 11.64
C LEU A 70 12.54 9.90 12.37
N ASN A 71 11.69 8.93 12.69
CA ASN A 71 12.07 7.79 13.52
C ASN A 71 12.76 6.66 12.73
N GLN A 72 12.61 6.64 11.41
CA GLN A 72 13.12 5.56 10.54
C GLN A 72 13.86 6.11 9.33
N PHE A 73 14.78 5.31 8.78
CA PHE A 73 15.49 5.62 7.53
C PHE A 73 14.56 5.65 6.31
N SER A 74 13.50 4.83 6.33
CA SER A 74 12.44 4.84 5.32
C SER A 74 11.26 5.65 5.85
N SER A 75 10.92 6.74 5.16
CA SER A 75 9.81 7.62 5.52
C SER A 75 9.27 8.35 4.30
N GLY A 76 8.10 8.98 4.47
CA GLY A 76 7.44 9.74 3.41
C GLY A 76 6.57 8.88 2.49
N LEU A 77 5.94 9.55 1.52
CA LEU A 77 5.01 8.94 0.58
C LEU A 77 5.33 9.36 -0.86
N ASP A 78 5.95 8.46 -1.63
CA ASP A 78 6.05 8.58 -3.07
C ASP A 78 4.78 7.98 -3.70
N ILE A 79 3.93 8.79 -4.35
CA ILE A 79 2.65 8.34 -4.91
C ILE A 79 2.81 7.30 -6.03
N ILE A 80 3.96 7.28 -6.71
CA ILE A 80 4.21 6.30 -7.77
C ILE A 80 4.41 4.90 -7.18
N SER A 81 5.01 4.81 -5.99
CA SER A 81 5.32 3.53 -5.34
C SER A 81 4.06 2.72 -4.98
N PRO A 82 3.05 3.23 -4.25
CA PRO A 82 1.79 2.53 -3.99
C PRO A 82 1.02 2.16 -5.27
N ALA A 83 1.07 3.00 -6.30
CA ALA A 83 0.44 2.65 -7.58
C ALA A 83 1.08 1.41 -8.20
N GLY A 84 2.42 1.31 -8.15
CA GLY A 84 3.17 0.12 -8.54
C GLY A 84 2.86 -1.10 -7.68
N GLU A 85 2.76 -0.93 -6.36
CA GLU A 85 2.37 -2.00 -5.43
C GLU A 85 0.98 -2.54 -5.75
N TRP A 86 -0.01 -1.67 -6.00
CA TRP A 86 -1.38 -2.09 -6.35
C TRP A 86 -1.41 -2.82 -7.69
N LEU A 87 -0.70 -2.32 -8.70
CA LEU A 87 -0.58 -3.01 -10.00
C LEU A 87 0.07 -4.39 -9.85
N THR A 88 1.09 -4.50 -9.02
CA THR A 88 1.79 -5.77 -8.75
C THR A 88 0.89 -6.75 -8.01
N ALA A 89 0.14 -6.28 -7.01
CA ALA A 89 -0.84 -7.09 -6.28
C ALA A 89 -1.98 -7.58 -7.18
N ILE A 90 -2.42 -6.77 -8.16
CA ILE A 90 -3.43 -7.18 -9.16
C ILE A 90 -2.85 -8.18 -10.15
N ALA A 91 -1.58 -8.03 -10.55
CA ALA A 91 -0.92 -8.93 -11.47
C ALA A 91 -0.75 -10.35 -10.88
N ASP A 92 -0.60 -10.45 -9.55
CA ASP A 92 -0.60 -11.70 -8.77
C ASP A 92 0.12 -12.87 -9.45
N THR A 93 1.35 -12.61 -9.89
CA THR A 93 2.18 -13.58 -10.62
C THR A 93 3.51 -13.81 -9.92
N ASN A 94 4.16 -14.92 -10.26
CA ASN A 94 5.48 -15.27 -9.74
C ASN A 94 6.55 -14.92 -10.78
N MET A 95 7.64 -14.28 -10.34
CA MET A 95 8.79 -13.93 -11.17
C MET A 95 9.69 -15.11 -11.56
N PHE A 96 9.38 -16.33 -11.13
CA PHE A 96 10.23 -17.52 -11.34
C PHE A 96 10.44 -17.88 -12.82
N THR A 97 9.44 -17.68 -13.68
CA THR A 97 9.57 -17.96 -15.12
C THR A 97 9.08 -16.80 -15.97
N TYR A 98 9.73 -16.64 -17.14
CA TYR A 98 9.32 -15.67 -18.15
C TYR A 98 7.89 -15.92 -18.66
N GLU A 99 7.45 -17.17 -18.69
CA GLU A 99 6.10 -17.55 -19.11
C GLU A 99 5.02 -16.95 -18.21
N MET A 100 5.23 -16.97 -16.89
CA MET A 100 4.27 -16.47 -15.91
C MET A 100 4.34 -14.95 -15.73
N ALA A 101 5.55 -14.39 -15.87
CA ALA A 101 5.81 -12.97 -15.67
C ALA A 101 6.74 -12.45 -16.76
N PRO A 102 6.27 -12.20 -18.00
CA PRO A 102 7.17 -11.81 -19.09
C PRO A 102 7.74 -10.39 -18.94
N VAL A 103 7.04 -9.50 -18.24
CA VAL A 103 7.42 -8.08 -18.13
C VAL A 103 8.39 -7.84 -16.97
N PHE A 104 8.13 -8.42 -15.80
CA PHE A 104 8.87 -8.10 -14.56
C PHE A 104 10.37 -8.46 -14.61
N PRO A 105 10.79 -9.63 -15.13
CA PRO A 105 12.21 -9.98 -15.27
C PRO A 105 12.95 -9.08 -16.25
N ILE A 106 12.30 -8.64 -17.34
CA ILE A 106 12.90 -7.67 -18.27
C ILE A 106 13.11 -6.33 -17.56
N MET A 107 12.09 -5.85 -16.82
CA MET A 107 12.22 -4.63 -16.03
C MET A 107 13.36 -4.74 -15.01
N GLU A 108 13.44 -5.85 -14.27
CA GLU A 108 14.51 -6.12 -13.31
C GLU A 108 15.90 -6.07 -13.98
N GLN A 109 16.08 -6.72 -15.13
CA GLN A 109 17.35 -6.69 -15.86
C GLN A 109 17.74 -5.26 -16.26
N ILE A 110 16.79 -4.44 -16.71
CA ILE A 110 17.05 -3.04 -17.06
C ILE A 110 17.43 -2.23 -15.81
N PHE A 111 16.74 -2.45 -14.69
CA PHE A 111 17.03 -1.76 -13.43
C PHE A 111 18.40 -2.15 -12.88
N LEU A 112 18.71 -3.45 -12.82
CA LEU A 112 20.01 -3.96 -12.37
C LEU A 112 21.15 -3.41 -13.23
N LYS A 113 20.98 -3.38 -14.56
CA LYS A 113 21.97 -2.79 -15.46
C LYS A 113 22.20 -1.31 -15.14
N LYS A 114 21.13 -0.52 -14.95
CA LYS A 114 21.25 0.89 -14.54
C LYS A 114 21.92 1.05 -13.19
N MET A 115 21.65 0.16 -12.23
CA MET A 115 22.31 0.18 -10.92
C MET A 115 23.80 -0.12 -11.04
N HIS A 116 24.19 -1.12 -11.84
CA HIS A 116 25.60 -1.43 -12.14
C HIS A 116 26.33 -0.23 -12.74
N GLU A 117 25.73 0.42 -13.74
CA GLU A 117 26.28 1.63 -14.35
C GLU A 117 26.49 2.76 -13.33
N ARG A 118 25.59 2.89 -12.33
CA ARG A 118 25.69 3.90 -11.27
C ARG A 118 26.79 3.62 -10.25
N ILE A 119 27.10 2.35 -9.99
CA ILE A 119 28.20 1.94 -9.10
C ILE A 119 29.54 1.82 -9.84
N GLY A 120 29.54 1.95 -11.17
CA GLY A 120 30.74 1.89 -12.01
C GLY A 120 31.17 0.48 -12.41
N TRP A 121 30.22 -0.48 -12.44
CA TRP A 121 30.42 -1.84 -12.93
C TRP A 121 29.90 -2.02 -14.36
#